data_AF-X1TYG4-F1
#
_entry.id   AF-X1TYG4-F1
#
_cell.length_a   1.000
_cell.length_b   1.000
_cell.length_c   1.000
_cell.angle_alpha   90.00
_cell.angle_beta   90.00
_cell.angle_gamma   90.00
#
_symmetry.space_group_name_H-M   'P 1'
#
loop_
_entity.id
_entity.type
_entity.pdbx_description
1 polymer ?
#
loop_
_entity_poly.entity_id
_entity_poly.type
_entity_poly.pdbx_seq_one_letter_code
_entity_poly.pdbx_strand_id
1 'polypeptide(L)'
;CQVEISKMLGDQKTILAKLGAGAIFGEMAILDNQPRSATATAVTNAVLLEISREMFRKRLEEVPKWLQTFFQIIVERLRVATRNQSILLARGAGRQVVNLLAMSARQEQPDSQGKIILPWNELVSSIAFFIGLNEERVNDTVNKLVTSHLGKSDRREGIGRVFIIESPDKLYQFADYCRERYTVETGHAKELSEEFSFKDKQEKELLQVLEEIIKEQDAIEDFPAATLEKRLQTRFKNPMKVYEHAIGSFGQSGLLDSFHPEGSEPAYRVNNRGLLEE
;
A
#
# COMPACT_ATOMS: atom_id res chain seq x y z
N CYS A 1 -21.50 28.96 11.51
CA CYS A 1 -20.67 27.99 12.26
C CYS A 1 -20.00 27.08 11.25
N GLN A 2 -18.72 27.33 10.96
CA GLN A 2 -17.92 26.51 10.07
C GLN A 2 -16.62 26.12 10.77
N VAL A 3 -16.31 24.82 10.77
CA VAL A 3 -15.09 24.26 11.35
C VAL A 3 -14.33 23.54 10.25
N GLU A 4 -13.06 23.85 10.10
CA GLU A 4 -12.18 23.18 9.15
C GLU A 4 -11.41 22.07 9.85
N ILE A 5 -11.38 20.88 9.24
CA ILE A 5 -10.53 19.76 9.66
C ILE A 5 -9.34 19.72 8.71
N SER A 6 -8.13 19.76 9.28
CA SER A 6 -6.89 19.85 8.51
C SER A 6 -5.77 19.05 9.14
N LYS A 7 -4.77 18.68 8.33
CA LYS A 7 -3.59 17.95 8.76
C LYS A 7 -2.35 18.59 8.14
N MET A 8 -1.27 18.64 8.91
CA MET A 8 0.04 19.06 8.41
C MET A 8 0.79 17.85 7.83
N LEU A 9 1.30 17.98 6.62
CA LEU A 9 2.24 17.04 6.01
C LEU A 9 3.50 17.79 5.61
N GLY A 10 4.58 17.55 6.34
CA GLY A 10 5.72 18.46 6.34
C GLY A 10 5.23 19.87 6.66
N ASP A 11 5.54 20.82 5.79
CA ASP A 11 5.13 22.22 5.92
C ASP A 11 3.79 22.56 5.24
N GLN A 12 3.14 21.60 4.57
CA GLN A 12 1.90 21.85 3.86
C GLN A 12 0.67 21.45 4.66
N LYS A 13 -0.28 22.39 4.79
CA LYS A 13 -1.59 22.16 5.39
C LYS A 13 -2.55 21.59 4.34
N THR A 14 -3.03 20.37 4.58
CA THR A 14 -4.08 19.74 3.78
C THR A 14 -5.42 19.84 4.50
N ILE A 15 -6.44 20.37 3.83
CA ILE A 15 -7.82 20.42 4.35
C ILE A 15 -8.49 19.09 4.04
N LEU A 16 -8.96 18.39 5.07
CA LEU A 16 -9.64 17.11 4.95
C LEU A 16 -11.16 17.29 4.84
N ALA A 17 -11.71 18.27 5.56
CA ALA A 17 -13.15 18.56 5.53
C ALA A 17 -13.46 19.98 5.99
N LYS A 18 -14.64 20.48 5.60
CA LYS A 18 -15.27 21.67 6.17
C LYS A 18 -16.63 21.27 6.73
N LEU A 19 -16.79 21.44 8.04
CA LEU A 19 -17.94 21.00 8.81
C LEU A 19 -18.87 22.19 9.11
N GLY A 20 -20.17 21.94 9.01
CA GLY A 20 -21.23 22.89 9.38
C GLY A 20 -21.88 22.54 10.72
N ALA A 21 -22.98 23.25 11.03
CA ALA A 21 -23.77 22.95 12.23
C ALA A 21 -24.32 21.51 12.20
N GLY A 22 -24.31 20.84 13.37
CA GLY A 22 -24.76 19.45 13.53
C GLY A 22 -23.71 18.39 13.21
N ALA A 23 -22.55 18.77 12.65
CA ALA A 23 -21.45 17.85 12.43
C ALA A 23 -20.78 17.43 13.75
N ILE A 24 -20.31 16.19 13.79
CA ILE A 24 -19.54 15.62 14.90
C ILE A 24 -18.10 15.42 14.41
N PHE A 25 -17.13 15.67 15.28
CA PHE A 25 -15.71 15.42 15.00
C PHE A 25 -14.95 15.06 16.28
N GLY A 26 -13.85 14.30 16.15
CA GLY A 26 -13.07 13.82 17.29
C GLY A 26 -13.58 12.50 17.88
N GLU A 27 -14.55 11.88 17.21
CA GLU A 27 -15.20 10.61 17.55
C GLU A 27 -14.22 9.43 17.57
N MET A 28 -13.18 9.46 16.74
CA MET A 28 -12.21 8.37 16.67
C MET A 28 -11.38 8.30 17.96
N ALA A 29 -10.87 9.44 18.41
CA ALA A 29 -9.98 9.54 19.58
C ALA A 29 -10.68 9.23 20.92
N ILE A 30 -12.01 9.33 20.97
CA ILE A 30 -12.79 8.93 22.14
C ILE A 30 -13.09 7.42 22.15
N LEU A 31 -13.15 6.78 20.98
CA LEU A 31 -13.41 5.35 20.81
C LEU A 31 -12.15 4.47 20.96
N ASP A 32 -11.01 4.91 20.41
CA ASP A 32 -9.75 4.13 20.35
C ASP A 32 -8.67 4.58 21.35
N ASN A 33 -8.91 5.68 22.07
CA ASN A 33 -7.95 6.29 23.00
C ASN A 33 -6.59 6.70 22.37
N GLN A 34 -6.52 6.87 21.06
CA GLN A 34 -5.32 7.33 20.35
C GLN A 34 -5.30 8.86 20.16
N PRO A 35 -4.13 9.47 19.83
CA PRO A 35 -4.05 10.88 19.51
C PRO A 35 -4.98 11.29 18.36
N ARG A 36 -5.44 12.54 18.34
CA ARG A 36 -6.32 13.07 17.29
C ARG A 36 -5.65 12.91 15.91
N SER A 37 -6.42 12.48 14.92
CA SER A 37 -5.94 12.23 13.55
C SER A 37 -5.75 13.51 12.72
N ALA A 38 -6.40 14.61 13.11
CA ALA A 38 -6.38 15.89 12.44
C ALA A 38 -6.67 17.04 13.42
N THR A 39 -6.35 18.26 13.01
CA THR A 39 -6.63 19.51 13.71
C THR A 39 -7.97 20.08 13.26
N ALA A 40 -8.83 20.42 14.22
CA ALA A 40 -10.05 21.17 13.97
C ALA A 40 -9.81 22.67 14.25
N THR A 41 -10.18 23.54 13.32
CA THR A 41 -10.05 24.99 13.44
C THR A 41 -11.39 25.66 13.15
N ALA A 42 -11.91 26.44 14.08
CA ALA A 42 -13.10 27.25 13.84
C ALA A 42 -12.77 28.36 12.83
N VAL A 43 -13.43 28.36 11.68
CA VAL A 43 -13.26 29.37 10.62
C VAL A 43 -14.17 30.57 10.87
N THR A 44 -15.31 30.33 11.50
CA THR A 44 -16.23 31.35 11.99
C THR A 44 -16.52 31.11 13.47
N ASN A 45 -17.16 32.07 14.15
CA ASN A 45 -17.74 31.84 15.47
C ASN A 45 -18.58 30.55 15.47
N ALA A 46 -18.31 29.70 16.46
CA ALA A 46 -18.86 28.36 16.59
C ALA A 46 -19.25 28.11 18.04
N VAL A 47 -20.38 27.44 18.23
CA VAL A 47 -20.81 26.89 19.52
C VAL A 47 -20.69 25.38 19.40
N LEU A 48 -19.99 24.76 20.34
CA LEU A 48 -19.70 23.34 20.34
C LEU A 48 -20.23 22.69 21.62
N LEU A 49 -20.73 21.46 21.50
CA LEU A 49 -21.07 20.62 22.63
C LEU A 49 -19.95 19.61 22.84
N GLU A 50 -19.32 19.64 24.01
CA GLU A 50 -18.27 18.69 24.36
C GLU A 50 -18.87 17.40 24.94
N ILE A 51 -18.45 16.26 24.40
CA ILE A 51 -18.69 14.94 24.98
C ILE A 51 -17.41 14.52 25.68
N SER A 52 -17.43 14.50 27.02
CA SER A 52 -16.27 14.07 27.78
C SER A 52 -16.04 12.56 27.62
N ARG A 53 -14.76 12.16 27.66
CA ARG A 53 -14.36 10.75 27.59
C ARG A 53 -15.02 9.90 28.68
N GLU A 54 -15.14 10.44 29.89
CA GLU A 54 -15.76 9.73 31.01
C GLU A 54 -17.25 9.48 30.75
N MET A 55 -17.99 10.49 30.26
CA MET A 55 -19.40 10.35 29.94
C MET A 55 -19.61 9.32 28.82
N PHE A 56 -18.77 9.37 27.79
CA PHE A 56 -18.83 8.42 26.69
C PHE A 56 -18.53 6.99 27.15
N ARG A 57 -17.48 6.80 27.96
CA ARG A 57 -17.09 5.46 28.46
C ARG A 57 -18.19 4.84 29.31
N LYS A 58 -18.81 5.60 30.21
CA LYS A 58 -19.94 5.13 31.03
C LYS A 58 -21.10 4.63 30.17
N ARG A 59 -21.40 5.32 29.06
CA ARG A 59 -22.43 4.88 28.09
C ARG A 59 -21.99 3.70 27.25
N LEU A 60 -20.71 3.63 26.86
CA LEU A 60 -20.18 2.52 26.08
C LEU A 60 -20.18 1.22 26.91
N GLU A 61 -20.00 1.30 28.23
CA GLU A 61 -20.11 0.16 29.15
C GLU A 61 -21.53 -0.44 29.19
N GLU A 62 -22.57 0.33 28.84
CA GLU A 62 -23.96 -0.16 28.70
C GLU A 62 -24.17 -0.96 27.39
N VAL A 63 -23.20 -0.93 26.47
CA VAL A 63 -23.24 -1.61 25.16
C VAL A 63 -22.59 -3.00 25.25
N PRO A 64 -23.10 -4.04 24.58
CA PRO A 64 -22.47 -5.36 24.56
C PRO A 64 -21.01 -5.35 24.08
N LYS A 65 -20.13 -6.10 24.78
CA LYS A 65 -18.67 -6.11 24.53
C LYS A 65 -18.28 -6.38 23.07
N TRP A 66 -18.96 -7.31 22.39
CA TRP A 66 -18.67 -7.62 20.99
C TRP A 66 -18.89 -6.42 20.06
N LEU A 67 -19.88 -5.57 20.36
CA LEU A 67 -20.19 -4.38 19.59
C LEU A 67 -19.16 -3.27 19.87
N GLN A 68 -18.64 -3.19 21.10
CA GLN A 68 -17.50 -2.31 21.43
C GLN A 68 -16.26 -2.70 20.62
N THR A 69 -15.92 -3.99 20.56
CA THR A 69 -14.80 -4.51 19.75
C THR A 69 -15.03 -4.24 18.26
N PHE A 70 -16.25 -4.41 17.77
CA PHE A 70 -16.61 -4.09 16.39
C PHE A 70 -16.41 -2.60 16.07
N PHE A 71 -16.81 -1.69 16.96
CA PHE A 71 -16.55 -0.26 16.79
C PHE A 71 -15.06 0.06 16.79
N GLN A 72 -14.24 -0.57 17.64
CA GLN A 72 -12.79 -0.40 17.64
C GLN A 72 -12.17 -0.78 16.29
N ILE A 73 -12.59 -1.92 15.72
CA ILE A 73 -12.12 -2.38 14.41
C ILE A 73 -12.52 -1.40 13.31
N ILE A 74 -13.75 -0.88 13.33
CA ILE A 74 -14.21 0.13 12.36
C ILE A 74 -13.40 1.43 12.49
N VAL A 75 -13.19 1.90 13.71
CA VAL A 75 -12.42 3.13 13.98
C VAL A 75 -10.98 2.99 13.53
N GLU A 76 -10.35 1.83 13.76
CA GLU A 76 -9.01 1.54 13.30
C GLU A 76 -8.92 1.53 11.77
N ARG A 77 -9.88 0.90 11.09
CA ARG A 77 -9.96 0.93 9.61
C ARG A 77 -10.19 2.34 9.07
N LEU A 78 -11.07 3.11 9.69
CA LEU A 78 -11.30 4.51 9.34
C LEU A 78 -10.05 5.36 9.61
N ARG A 79 -9.28 5.06 10.66
CA ARG A 79 -8.05 5.76 10.98
C ARG A 79 -7.00 5.52 9.92
N VAL A 80 -6.87 4.28 9.47
CA VAL A 80 -6.00 3.93 8.33
C VAL A 80 -6.47 4.65 7.07
N ALA A 81 -7.76 4.61 6.74
CA ALA A 81 -8.31 5.31 5.57
C ALA A 81 -8.07 6.84 5.62
N THR A 82 -8.34 7.49 6.76
CA THR A 82 -8.16 8.94 6.98
C THR A 82 -6.69 9.34 7.08
N ARG A 83 -5.82 8.50 7.68
CA ARG A 83 -4.37 8.69 7.70
C ARG A 83 -3.77 8.57 6.30
N ASN A 84 -4.32 7.67 5.49
CA ASN A 84 -3.97 7.47 4.09
C ASN A 84 -4.55 8.57 3.18
N GLN A 85 -5.59 9.30 3.62
CA GLN A 85 -6.20 10.38 2.85
C GLN A 85 -5.25 11.56 2.60
N SER A 86 -4.25 11.75 3.45
CA SER A 86 -3.14 12.69 3.21
C SER A 86 -2.09 12.22 2.21
N ILE A 87 -2.17 10.97 1.75
CA ILE A 87 -1.30 10.39 0.70
C ILE A 87 -2.12 10.07 -0.56
N LEU A 88 -3.45 9.98 -0.46
CA LEU A 88 -4.35 9.58 -1.54
C LEU A 88 -4.68 10.68 -2.56
N LEU A 89 -4.76 11.95 -2.15
CA LEU A 89 -5.47 12.95 -2.96
C LEU A 89 -4.67 13.60 -4.11
N ALA A 90 -3.36 13.35 -4.25
CA ALA A 90 -2.58 13.96 -5.33
C ALA A 90 -1.91 12.98 -6.32
N ARG A 91 -1.67 11.70 -5.97
CA ARG A 91 -0.87 10.80 -6.84
C ARG A 91 -1.34 9.33 -6.98
N GLY A 92 -2.53 8.93 -6.47
CA GLY A 92 -2.89 7.49 -6.38
C GLY A 92 -4.31 7.05 -6.75
N ALA A 93 -5.21 7.94 -7.17
CA ALA A 93 -6.62 7.61 -7.40
C ALA A 93 -6.84 6.44 -8.40
N GLY A 94 -6.03 6.38 -9.48
CA GLY A 94 -6.12 5.29 -10.46
C GLY A 94 -5.76 3.92 -9.86
N ARG A 95 -4.70 3.85 -9.04
CA ARG A 95 -4.33 2.65 -8.28
C ARG A 95 -5.43 2.21 -7.30
N GLN A 96 -6.11 3.20 -6.73
CA GLN A 96 -7.34 3.09 -5.93
C GLN A 96 -8.35 2.13 -6.56
N VAL A 97 -8.74 2.56 -7.76
CA VAL A 97 -9.72 1.91 -8.62
C VAL A 97 -9.21 0.54 -9.07
N VAL A 98 -7.94 0.42 -9.47
CA VAL A 98 -7.35 -0.87 -9.90
C VAL A 98 -7.41 -1.91 -8.78
N ASN A 99 -7.06 -1.53 -7.55
CA ASN A 99 -7.08 -2.46 -6.42
C ASN A 99 -8.49 -2.96 -6.09
N LEU A 100 -9.48 -2.06 -6.03
CA LEU A 100 -10.86 -2.46 -5.74
C LEU A 100 -11.51 -3.24 -6.88
N LEU A 101 -11.16 -2.92 -8.13
CA LEU A 101 -11.56 -3.70 -9.29
C LEU A 101 -11.00 -5.12 -9.20
N ALA A 102 -9.72 -5.28 -8.87
CA ALA A 102 -9.09 -6.60 -8.67
C ALA A 102 -9.75 -7.37 -7.51
N MET A 103 -10.06 -6.72 -6.39
CA MET A 103 -10.78 -7.35 -5.27
C MET A 103 -12.19 -7.79 -5.65
N SER A 104 -12.92 -6.96 -6.41
CA SER A 104 -14.27 -7.29 -6.91
C SER A 104 -14.19 -8.49 -7.86
N ALA A 105 -13.21 -8.50 -8.77
CA ALA A 105 -12.99 -9.63 -9.68
C ALA A 105 -12.67 -10.94 -8.92
N ARG A 106 -11.91 -10.90 -7.82
CA ARG A 106 -11.61 -12.11 -7.02
C ARG A 106 -12.84 -12.75 -6.37
N GLN A 107 -13.94 -12.00 -6.22
CA GLN A 107 -15.18 -12.52 -5.64
C GLN A 107 -16.10 -13.16 -6.70
N GLU A 108 -15.84 -12.92 -7.98
CA GLU A 108 -16.62 -13.47 -9.07
C GLU A 108 -16.13 -14.86 -9.49
N GLN A 109 -17.06 -15.72 -9.91
CA GLN A 109 -16.72 -16.99 -10.53
C GLN A 109 -16.42 -16.78 -12.01
N PRO A 110 -15.26 -17.25 -12.53
CA PRO A 110 -14.98 -17.20 -13.95
C PRO A 110 -16.02 -17.98 -14.76
N ASP A 111 -16.32 -17.53 -15.97
CA ASP A 111 -17.19 -18.23 -16.90
C ASP A 111 -16.53 -19.51 -17.46
N SER A 112 -17.24 -20.23 -18.34
CA SER A 112 -16.74 -21.46 -18.97
C SER A 112 -15.46 -21.28 -19.81
N GLN A 113 -15.07 -20.03 -20.12
CA GLN A 113 -13.84 -19.68 -20.82
C GLN A 113 -12.77 -19.10 -19.88
N GLY A 114 -13.00 -19.12 -18.57
CA GLY A 114 -12.10 -18.55 -17.56
C GLY A 114 -12.12 -17.03 -17.48
N LYS A 115 -13.13 -16.37 -18.06
CA LYS A 115 -13.25 -14.90 -18.07
C LYS A 115 -14.12 -14.42 -16.92
N ILE A 116 -13.79 -13.26 -16.37
CA ILE A 116 -14.64 -12.57 -15.39
C ILE A 116 -15.34 -11.42 -16.09
N ILE A 117 -16.66 -11.31 -15.90
CA ILE A 117 -17.49 -10.30 -16.56
C ILE A 117 -18.15 -9.46 -15.47
N LEU A 118 -17.83 -8.17 -15.45
CA LEU A 118 -18.33 -7.23 -14.46
C LEU A 118 -19.29 -6.22 -15.14
N PRO A 119 -20.53 -6.04 -14.65
CA PRO A 119 -21.41 -4.97 -15.13
C PRO A 119 -20.78 -3.60 -14.89
N TRP A 120 -20.63 -2.80 -15.95
CA TRP A 120 -19.82 -1.58 -15.91
C TRP A 120 -20.37 -0.54 -14.92
N ASN A 121 -21.68 -0.30 -14.95
CA ASN A 121 -22.31 0.72 -14.11
C ASN A 121 -22.26 0.33 -12.63
N GLU A 122 -22.49 -0.94 -12.30
CA GLU A 122 -22.41 -1.44 -10.92
C GLU A 122 -20.98 -1.42 -10.40
N LEU A 123 -20.01 -1.80 -11.24
CA LEU A 123 -18.58 -1.74 -10.91
C LEU A 123 -18.16 -0.31 -10.60
N VAL A 124 -18.50 0.65 -11.48
CA VAL A 124 -18.11 2.05 -11.33
C VAL A 124 -18.78 2.68 -10.12
N SER A 125 -20.09 2.47 -9.93
CA SER A 125 -20.82 3.05 -8.80
C SER A 125 -20.35 2.47 -7.47
N SER A 126 -20.12 1.15 -7.40
CA SER A 126 -19.60 0.49 -6.20
C SER A 126 -18.21 1.01 -5.85
N ILE A 127 -17.28 1.04 -6.82
CA ILE A 127 -15.92 1.54 -6.57
C ILE A 127 -15.97 3.01 -6.16
N ALA A 128 -16.70 3.87 -6.88
CA ALA A 128 -16.84 5.29 -6.57
C ALA A 128 -17.37 5.53 -5.15
N PHE A 129 -18.38 4.78 -4.75
CA PHE A 129 -18.94 4.80 -3.39
C PHE A 129 -17.90 4.41 -2.34
N PHE A 130 -17.17 3.31 -2.55
CA PHE A 130 -16.19 2.79 -1.57
C PHE A 130 -15.00 3.72 -1.34
N ILE A 131 -14.57 4.49 -2.35
CA ILE A 131 -13.41 5.39 -2.25
C ILE A 131 -13.77 6.87 -2.16
N GLY A 132 -15.06 7.21 -2.20
CA GLY A 132 -15.55 8.59 -2.18
C GLY A 132 -15.05 9.43 -3.37
N LEU A 133 -14.86 8.82 -4.54
CA LEU A 133 -14.50 9.52 -5.78
C LEU A 133 -15.74 9.75 -6.65
N ASN A 134 -15.65 10.70 -7.58
CA ASN A 134 -16.67 10.86 -8.62
C ASN A 134 -16.61 9.68 -9.62
N GLU A 135 -17.79 9.23 -10.07
CA GLU A 135 -17.91 8.13 -11.05
C GLU A 135 -17.17 8.42 -12.36
N GLU A 136 -17.08 9.68 -12.78
CA GLU A 136 -16.33 10.11 -13.97
C GLU A 136 -14.85 9.72 -13.90
N ARG A 137 -14.19 9.92 -12.75
CA ARG A 137 -12.76 9.62 -12.57
C ARG A 137 -12.50 8.12 -12.44
N VAL A 138 -13.46 7.39 -11.87
CA VAL A 138 -13.44 5.92 -11.86
C VAL A 138 -13.59 5.40 -13.29
N ASN A 139 -14.56 5.90 -14.04
CA ASN A 139 -14.76 5.60 -15.46
C ASN A 139 -13.50 5.82 -16.29
N ASP A 140 -12.84 6.96 -16.14
CA ASP A 140 -11.59 7.27 -16.84
C ASP A 140 -10.49 6.25 -16.55
N THR A 141 -10.41 5.77 -15.31
CA THR A 141 -9.42 4.77 -14.93
C THR A 141 -9.76 3.40 -15.52
N VAL A 142 -11.01 2.96 -15.44
CA VAL A 142 -11.43 1.68 -16.02
C VAL A 142 -11.27 1.70 -17.55
N ASN A 143 -11.57 2.82 -18.21
CA ASN A 143 -11.31 3.01 -19.64
C ASN A 143 -9.81 2.89 -19.98
N LYS A 144 -8.92 3.43 -19.15
CA LYS A 144 -7.47 3.27 -19.35
C LYS A 144 -7.01 1.81 -19.27
N LEU A 145 -7.64 1.00 -18.40
CA LEU A 145 -7.36 -0.45 -18.33
C LEU A 145 -7.81 -1.19 -19.59
N VAL A 146 -8.89 -0.73 -20.24
CA VAL A 146 -9.30 -1.24 -21.55
C VAL A 146 -8.26 -0.90 -22.61
N THR A 147 -7.85 0.38 -22.68
CA THR A 147 -6.83 0.83 -23.64
C THR A 147 -5.45 0.18 -23.41
N SER A 148 -5.11 -0.13 -22.16
CA SER A 148 -3.85 -0.82 -21.80
C SER A 148 -3.93 -2.35 -21.94
N HIS A 149 -5.02 -2.89 -22.49
CA HIS A 149 -5.21 -4.33 -22.73
C HIS A 149 -5.21 -5.19 -21.46
N LEU A 150 -5.54 -4.59 -20.30
CA LEU A 150 -5.75 -5.31 -19.03
C LEU A 150 -7.21 -5.78 -18.86
N GLY A 151 -8.10 -5.34 -19.75
CA GLY A 151 -9.45 -5.85 -19.90
C GLY A 151 -10.08 -5.37 -21.20
N LYS A 152 -11.31 -5.80 -21.47
CA LYS A 152 -12.10 -5.38 -22.63
C LYS A 152 -13.41 -4.75 -22.21
N SER A 153 -13.93 -3.85 -23.02
CA SER A 153 -15.28 -3.33 -22.88
C SER A 153 -16.16 -3.95 -23.96
N ASP A 154 -17.35 -4.41 -23.58
CA ASP A 154 -18.35 -4.92 -24.52
C ASP A 154 -19.77 -4.52 -24.06
N ARG A 155 -20.78 -4.79 -24.89
CA ARG A 155 -22.19 -4.65 -24.52
C ARG A 155 -22.88 -6.01 -24.53
N ARG A 156 -23.58 -6.33 -23.44
CA ARG A 156 -24.40 -7.53 -23.33
C ARG A 156 -25.88 -7.17 -23.23
N GLU A 157 -26.70 -7.96 -23.92
CA GLU A 157 -28.16 -7.80 -23.93
C GLU A 157 -28.71 -7.96 -22.50
N GLY A 158 -29.57 -7.04 -22.07
CA GLY A 158 -30.14 -7.01 -20.70
C GLY A 158 -29.23 -6.49 -19.58
N ILE A 159 -27.91 -6.44 -19.77
CA ILE A 159 -26.93 -6.01 -18.74
C ILE A 159 -26.29 -4.64 -19.09
N GLY A 160 -26.21 -4.31 -20.38
CA GLY A 160 -25.58 -3.07 -20.85
C GLY A 160 -24.07 -3.21 -21.01
N ARG A 161 -23.32 -2.14 -20.73
CA ARG A 161 -21.85 -2.15 -20.88
C ARG A 161 -21.23 -3.05 -19.79
N VAL A 162 -20.26 -3.86 -20.16
CA VAL A 162 -19.52 -4.74 -19.24
C VAL A 162 -18.01 -4.56 -19.40
N PHE A 163 -17.28 -4.77 -18.30
CA PHE A 163 -15.83 -4.91 -18.31
C PHE A 163 -15.48 -6.40 -18.23
N ILE A 164 -14.72 -6.90 -19.19
CA ILE A 164 -14.36 -8.31 -19.34
C ILE A 164 -12.87 -8.47 -19.05
N ILE A 165 -12.56 -9.35 -18.10
CA ILE A 165 -11.19 -9.71 -17.73
C ILE A 165 -10.90 -11.07 -18.34
N GLU A 166 -10.08 -11.09 -19.38
CA GLU A 166 -9.72 -12.33 -20.09
C GLU A 166 -8.60 -13.11 -19.40
N SER A 167 -7.80 -12.45 -18.56
CA SER A 167 -6.70 -13.06 -17.80
C SER A 167 -6.66 -12.46 -16.40
N PRO A 168 -7.41 -13.00 -15.43
CA PRO A 168 -7.48 -12.48 -14.07
C PRO A 168 -6.11 -12.33 -13.40
N ASP A 169 -5.20 -13.28 -13.64
CA ASP A 169 -3.84 -13.25 -13.08
C ASP A 169 -3.05 -12.00 -13.50
N LYS A 170 -3.16 -11.57 -14.77
CA LYS A 170 -2.48 -10.36 -15.25
C LYS A 170 -3.01 -9.10 -14.56
N LEU A 171 -4.32 -9.04 -14.34
CA LEU A 171 -4.95 -7.95 -13.60
C LEU A 171 -4.49 -7.94 -12.13
N TYR A 172 -4.41 -9.10 -11.49
CA TYR A 172 -3.95 -9.22 -10.11
C TYR A 172 -2.48 -8.82 -9.97
N GLN A 173 -1.60 -9.32 -10.84
CA GLN A 173 -0.19 -8.90 -10.90
C GLN A 173 -0.05 -7.40 -11.11
N PHE A 174 -0.87 -6.80 -11.97
CA PHE A 174 -0.85 -5.36 -12.18
C PHE A 174 -1.34 -4.58 -10.95
N ALA A 175 -2.35 -5.07 -10.24
CA ALA A 175 -2.81 -4.47 -9.00
C ALA A 175 -1.77 -4.58 -7.87
N ASP A 176 -1.09 -5.73 -7.78
CA ASP A 176 0.01 -5.96 -6.83
C ASP A 176 1.21 -5.05 -7.15
N TYR A 177 1.61 -4.93 -8.42
CA TYR A 177 2.61 -3.96 -8.89
C TYR A 177 2.23 -2.52 -8.53
N CYS A 178 0.98 -2.12 -8.79
CA CYS A 178 0.51 -0.82 -8.37
C CYS A 178 0.66 -0.67 -6.85
N ARG A 179 0.28 -1.69 -6.06
CA ARG A 179 0.38 -1.71 -4.59
C ARG A 179 1.82 -1.50 -4.11
N GLU A 180 2.78 -2.22 -4.66
CA GLU A 180 4.19 -2.22 -4.26
C GLU A 180 4.88 -0.90 -4.61
N ARG A 181 4.71 -0.42 -5.84
CA ARG A 181 5.24 0.89 -6.29
C ARG A 181 4.70 2.05 -5.42
N TYR A 182 3.43 1.93 -5.01
CA TYR A 182 2.82 2.57 -3.85
C TYR A 182 3.74 2.77 -2.65
N THR A 183 4.07 1.63 -2.07
CA THR A 183 4.71 1.49 -0.78
C THR A 183 6.12 2.07 -0.80
N VAL A 184 6.80 1.94 -1.94
CA VAL A 184 8.12 2.53 -2.21
C VAL A 184 8.04 4.05 -2.37
N GLU A 185 7.17 4.57 -3.25
CA GLU A 185 7.05 6.01 -3.53
C GLU A 185 6.55 6.85 -2.34
N THR A 186 5.91 6.22 -1.34
CA THR A 186 5.31 6.90 -0.18
C THR A 186 6.07 6.70 1.13
N GLY A 187 7.23 6.02 1.10
CA GLY A 187 8.06 5.79 2.28
C GLY A 187 7.44 4.90 3.37
N HIS A 188 6.32 4.23 3.07
CA HIS A 188 5.66 3.27 3.97
C HIS A 188 6.21 1.85 3.82
N ALA A 189 7.28 1.67 3.03
CA ALA A 189 8.11 0.47 3.04
C ALA A 189 8.44 0.03 4.47
N LYS A 190 8.70 0.99 5.38
CA LYS A 190 9.04 0.75 6.79
C LYS A 190 8.01 -0.04 7.62
N GLU A 191 6.72 0.08 7.36
CA GLU A 191 5.66 -0.55 8.17
C GLU A 191 5.32 -1.98 7.72
N LEU A 192 5.77 -2.40 6.53
CA LEU A 192 5.80 -3.80 6.08
C LEU A 192 7.23 -4.38 6.07
N SER A 193 8.27 -3.54 6.17
CA SER A 193 9.67 -3.95 6.28
C SER A 193 10.12 -4.18 7.73
N GLU A 194 9.23 -4.56 8.65
CA GLU A 194 9.72 -5.14 9.91
C GLU A 194 10.45 -6.48 9.64
N GLU A 195 10.13 -7.17 8.54
CA GLU A 195 10.90 -8.31 8.03
C GLU A 195 12.23 -7.93 7.36
N PHE A 196 12.44 -6.65 6.99
CA PHE A 196 13.63 -6.17 6.27
C PHE A 196 14.12 -4.81 6.78
N SER A 197 14.18 -4.63 8.10
CA SER A 197 14.81 -3.46 8.68
C SER A 197 16.32 -3.66 8.66
N PHE A 198 17.04 -2.95 7.78
CA PHE A 198 18.50 -2.93 7.80
C PHE A 198 19.01 -2.22 9.06
N LYS A 199 19.51 -3.00 10.02
CA LYS A 199 19.83 -2.58 11.39
C LYS A 199 21.26 -2.08 11.54
N ASP A 200 22.18 -2.46 10.64
CA ASP A 200 23.60 -2.11 10.77
C ASP A 200 24.25 -1.51 9.50
N LYS A 201 25.48 -1.02 9.66
CA LYS A 201 26.26 -0.36 8.60
C LYS A 201 26.68 -1.36 7.51
N GLN A 202 26.96 -2.59 7.90
CA GLN A 202 27.45 -3.66 7.04
C GLN A 202 26.35 -4.18 6.10
N GLU A 203 25.10 -4.25 6.55
CA GLU A 203 23.93 -4.57 5.72
C GLU A 203 23.71 -3.53 4.62
N LYS A 204 23.87 -2.24 4.94
CA LYS A 204 23.77 -1.16 3.94
C LYS A 204 24.88 -1.22 2.90
N GLU A 205 26.12 -1.42 3.34
CA GLU A 205 27.28 -1.56 2.46
C GLU A 205 27.16 -2.80 1.56
N LEU A 206 26.66 -3.92 2.11
CA LEU A 206 26.39 -5.13 1.36
C LEU A 206 25.32 -4.92 0.29
N LEU A 207 24.20 -4.27 0.64
CA LEU A 207 23.10 -3.97 -0.27
C LEU A 207 23.58 -3.15 -1.50
N GLN A 208 24.40 -2.13 -1.27
CA GLN A 208 24.96 -1.29 -2.33
C GLN A 208 25.84 -2.08 -3.30
N VAL A 209 26.60 -3.07 -2.80
CA VAL A 209 27.44 -3.90 -3.65
C VAL A 209 26.60 -4.91 -4.45
N LEU A 210 25.56 -5.47 -3.84
CA LEU A 210 24.64 -6.38 -4.54
C LEU A 210 23.93 -5.68 -5.69
N GLU A 211 23.45 -4.45 -5.47
CA GLU A 211 22.85 -3.61 -6.52
C GLU A 211 23.80 -3.38 -7.70
N GLU A 212 25.08 -3.09 -7.41
CA GLU A 212 26.09 -2.87 -8.46
C GLU A 212 26.35 -4.12 -9.30
N ILE A 213 26.44 -5.27 -8.65
CA ILE A 213 26.67 -6.56 -9.34
C ILE A 213 25.50 -6.84 -10.30
N ILE A 214 24.26 -6.65 -9.85
CA ILE A 214 23.06 -6.92 -10.67
C ILE A 214 22.95 -5.95 -11.84
N LYS A 215 23.27 -4.66 -11.62
CA LYS A 215 23.27 -3.64 -12.70
C LYS A 215 24.33 -3.91 -13.76
N GLU A 216 25.51 -4.40 -13.37
CA GLU A 216 26.60 -4.70 -14.31
C GLU A 216 26.41 -6.01 -15.08
N GLN A 217 25.67 -6.98 -14.52
CA GLN A 217 25.50 -8.30 -15.11
C GLN A 217 24.18 -8.48 -15.88
N ASP A 218 23.59 -7.40 -16.39
CA ASP A 218 22.37 -7.42 -17.23
C ASP A 218 21.27 -8.30 -16.62
N ALA A 219 20.99 -8.15 -15.32
CA ALA A 219 19.95 -8.88 -14.57
C ALA A 219 20.26 -10.33 -14.17
N ILE A 220 21.49 -10.81 -14.30
CA ILE A 220 21.84 -12.13 -13.76
C ILE A 220 21.86 -12.05 -12.23
N GLU A 221 20.98 -12.81 -11.59
CA GLU A 221 20.81 -12.85 -10.12
C GLU A 221 21.86 -13.71 -9.42
N ASP A 222 22.53 -14.58 -10.17
CA ASP A 222 23.53 -15.54 -9.69
C ASP A 222 24.95 -15.03 -9.98
N PHE A 223 25.78 -14.88 -8.94
CA PHE A 223 27.17 -14.47 -9.10
C PHE A 223 28.13 -15.23 -8.17
N PRO A 224 29.40 -15.42 -8.58
CA PRO A 224 30.39 -16.06 -7.73
C PRO A 224 30.65 -15.27 -6.43
N ALA A 225 30.89 -15.97 -5.33
CA ALA A 225 31.26 -15.39 -4.04
C ALA A 225 32.53 -14.52 -4.13
N ALA A 226 33.48 -14.91 -4.98
CA ALA A 226 34.69 -14.14 -5.25
C ALA A 226 34.38 -12.74 -5.84
N THR A 227 33.31 -12.60 -6.61
CA THR A 227 32.86 -11.31 -7.16
C THR A 227 32.39 -10.39 -6.04
N LEU A 228 31.59 -10.91 -5.10
CA LEU A 228 31.11 -10.16 -3.94
C LEU A 228 32.27 -9.74 -3.03
N GLU A 229 33.17 -10.67 -2.70
CA GLU A 229 34.35 -10.41 -1.88
C GLU A 229 35.22 -9.30 -2.46
N LYS A 230 35.56 -9.40 -3.75
CA LYS A 230 36.39 -8.41 -4.44
C LYS A 230 35.76 -7.02 -4.42
N ARG A 231 34.43 -6.92 -4.59
CA ARG A 231 33.71 -5.63 -4.61
C ARG A 231 33.64 -5.00 -3.22
N LEU A 232 33.35 -5.76 -2.18
CA LEU A 232 33.37 -5.29 -0.79
C LEU A 232 34.78 -4.78 -0.40
N GLN A 233 35.82 -5.54 -0.74
CA GLN A 233 37.20 -5.16 -0.46
C GLN A 233 37.65 -3.92 -1.26
N THR A 234 37.22 -3.79 -2.51
CA THR A 234 37.59 -2.63 -3.35
C THR A 234 36.90 -1.35 -2.90
N ARG A 235 35.61 -1.44 -2.57
CA ARG A 235 34.77 -0.28 -2.26
C ARG A 235 34.92 0.20 -0.82
N PHE A 236 34.90 -0.72 0.13
CA PHE A 236 34.88 -0.40 1.57
C PHE A 236 36.18 -0.76 2.29
N LYS A 237 37.16 -1.37 1.59
CA LYS A 237 38.46 -1.79 2.16
C LYS A 237 38.34 -2.79 3.32
N ASN A 238 37.19 -3.45 3.44
CA ASN A 238 36.89 -4.42 4.47
C ASN A 238 36.85 -5.84 3.88
N PRO A 239 37.42 -6.85 4.56
CA PRO A 239 37.35 -8.23 4.10
C PRO A 239 35.94 -8.80 4.28
N MET A 240 35.57 -9.78 3.46
CA MET A 240 34.23 -10.39 3.46
C MET A 240 33.79 -10.92 4.84
N LYS A 241 34.75 -11.35 5.66
CA LYS A 241 34.54 -11.78 7.05
C LYS A 241 33.80 -10.74 7.93
N VAL A 242 33.96 -9.44 7.65
CA VAL A 242 33.26 -8.36 8.39
C VAL A 242 31.76 -8.36 8.11
N TYR A 243 31.34 -8.93 6.97
CA TYR A 243 29.95 -8.94 6.50
C TYR A 243 29.24 -10.28 6.77
N GLU A 244 29.86 -11.24 7.46
CA GLU A 244 29.26 -12.56 7.75
C GLU A 244 27.88 -12.44 8.43
N HIS A 245 27.74 -11.49 9.37
CA HIS A 245 26.47 -11.23 10.04
C HIS A 245 25.40 -10.69 9.08
N ALA A 246 25.77 -9.73 8.23
CA ALA A 246 24.88 -9.13 7.23
C ALA A 246 24.45 -10.14 6.15
N ILE A 247 25.38 -10.98 5.68
CA ILE A 247 25.11 -12.06 4.72
C ILE A 247 24.13 -13.07 5.35
N GLY A 248 24.33 -13.45 6.62
CA GLY A 248 23.42 -14.34 7.34
C GLY A 248 22.02 -13.73 7.52
N SER A 249 21.95 -12.44 7.84
CA SER A 249 20.69 -11.68 7.94
C SER A 249 19.94 -11.65 6.58
N PHE A 250 20.66 -11.42 5.49
CA PHE A 250 20.09 -11.42 4.13
C PHE A 250 19.63 -12.81 3.68
N GLY A 251 20.32 -13.86 4.10
CA GLY A 251 19.87 -15.24 3.89
C GLY A 251 18.61 -15.59 4.68
N GLN A 252 18.52 -15.21 5.96
CA GLN A 252 17.32 -15.47 6.77
C GLN A 252 16.07 -14.74 6.26
N SER A 253 16.27 -13.57 5.67
CA SER A 253 15.20 -12.79 5.07
C SER A 253 14.88 -13.20 3.62
N GLY A 254 15.64 -14.13 3.04
CA GLY A 254 15.42 -14.61 1.67
C GLY A 254 15.86 -13.62 0.59
N LEU A 255 16.58 -12.55 0.94
CA LEU A 255 17.14 -11.58 -0.01
C LEU A 255 18.33 -12.15 -0.79
N LEU A 256 19.11 -13.02 -0.14
CA LEU A 256 20.37 -13.55 -0.66
C LEU A 256 20.52 -15.03 -0.31
N ASP A 257 20.48 -15.92 -1.29
CA ASP A 257 20.75 -17.34 -1.08
C ASP A 257 22.21 -17.66 -1.38
N SER A 258 22.83 -18.50 -0.54
CA SER A 258 24.15 -19.06 -0.82
C SER A 258 24.02 -20.49 -1.32
N PHE A 259 24.77 -20.84 -2.36
CA PHE A 259 24.76 -22.18 -2.93
C PHE A 259 26.10 -22.54 -3.56
N HIS A 260 26.30 -23.83 -3.83
CA HIS A 260 27.53 -24.34 -4.42
C HIS A 260 27.19 -25.20 -5.64
N PRO A 261 27.33 -24.66 -6.87
CA PRO A 261 27.10 -25.43 -8.07
C PRO A 261 28.13 -26.56 -8.18
N GLU A 262 27.73 -27.76 -8.62
CA GLU A 262 28.62 -28.90 -8.74
C GLU A 262 29.85 -28.57 -9.61
N GLY A 263 31.05 -28.69 -9.01
CA GLY A 263 32.31 -28.41 -9.69
C GLY A 263 32.66 -26.93 -9.88
N SER A 264 31.94 -26.01 -9.25
CA SER A 264 32.17 -24.56 -9.36
C SER A 264 32.52 -23.91 -8.02
N GLU A 265 32.94 -22.65 -8.01
CA GLU A 265 33.14 -21.88 -6.78
C GLU A 265 31.80 -21.57 -6.07
N PRO A 266 31.80 -21.28 -4.75
CA PRO A 266 30.60 -20.83 -4.04
C PRO A 266 29.97 -19.62 -4.74
N ALA A 267 28.65 -19.57 -4.78
CA ALA A 267 27.89 -18.52 -5.46
C ALA A 267 26.75 -18.01 -4.58
N TYR A 268 26.27 -16.82 -4.92
CA TYR A 268 25.10 -16.21 -4.30
C TYR A 268 24.04 -15.91 -5.36
N ARG A 269 22.77 -16.02 -4.96
CA ARG A 269 21.60 -15.63 -5.74
C ARG A 269 20.87 -14.52 -5.02
N VAL A 270 20.50 -13.46 -5.73
CA VAL A 270 19.67 -12.39 -5.18
C VAL A 270 18.23 -12.56 -5.64
N ASN A 271 17.32 -12.83 -4.71
CA ASN A 271 15.95 -13.24 -5.03
C ASN A 271 14.94 -12.08 -5.17
N ASN A 272 15.29 -10.86 -4.76
CA ASN A 272 14.36 -9.72 -4.76
C ASN A 272 14.98 -8.49 -5.44
N ARG A 273 15.23 -8.59 -6.76
CA ARG A 273 15.81 -7.50 -7.57
C ARG A 273 15.06 -6.16 -7.46
N GLY A 274 13.73 -6.19 -7.34
CA GLY A 274 12.90 -4.99 -7.21
C GLY A 274 13.10 -4.19 -5.91
N LEU A 275 13.80 -4.73 -4.92
CA LEU A 275 14.21 -4.01 -3.70
C LEU A 275 15.57 -3.31 -3.85
N LEU A 276 16.34 -3.63 -4.89
CA LEU A 276 17.69 -3.12 -5.13
C LEU A 276 17.74 -2.06 -6.21
N GLU A 277 16.69 -1.93 -7.02
CA GLU A 277 16.56 -0.87 -8.00
C GLU A 277 15.74 0.27 -7.40
N GLU A 278 16.41 1.23 -6.74
CA GLU A 278 15.83 2.56 -6.41
C GLU A 278 15.55 3.41 -7.67
#